data_AF-A0A382UQK7-F1
#
_entry.id   AF-A0A382UQK7-F1
#
_cell.length_a   1.000
_cell.length_b   1.000
_cell.length_c   1.000
_cell.angle_alpha   90.00
_cell.angle_beta   90.00
_cell.angle_gamma   90.00
#
_symmetry.space_group_name_H-M   'P 1'
#
loop_
_entity.id
_entity.type
_entity.pdbx_description
1 polymer ?
#
loop_
_entity_poly.entity_id
_entity_poly.type
_entity_poly.pdbx_seq_one_letter_code
_entity_poly.pdbx_strand_id
1 'polypeptide(L)'
;MKKQTDTWLGFFKVKKILIILSFSLLASSNLFAESFKLNQFNKWLSENGYHQYLTEKENPVCKAEKKYSNMWYYNKCDKFQGSNNLNIKIKNKELSGTNIAYQSNPNRDTLIYYLWKYSYRDRSRHLKEFKPTNNSYDFKFNLIEDKFIKKQMKTKGILSYLYYQDGEVLIDEFSPKERLGEFLNNETKFYSMSMSKSVTSYLVGHAICEGYIDGVDARVNDWPIIKDSLYHDQKLINFLNMNTGDQKYIDEFKDGTSKLGAYEDRDIETTMR
;
A
#
# COMPACT_ATOMS: atom_id res chain seq x y z
N MET A 1 -15.89 -30.23 51.66
CA MET A 1 -16.12 -29.61 50.33
C MET A 1 -15.61 -28.15 50.29
N LYS A 2 -14.30 -27.91 50.45
CA LYS A 2 -13.73 -26.54 50.39
C LYS A 2 -12.40 -26.44 49.63
N LYS A 3 -11.90 -27.54 49.07
CA LYS A 3 -10.59 -27.63 48.39
C LYS A 3 -10.64 -27.67 46.86
N GLN A 4 -11.84 -27.78 46.27
CA GLN A 4 -12.01 -27.95 44.82
C GLN A 4 -12.44 -26.66 44.10
N THR A 5 -12.90 -25.66 44.85
CA THR A 5 -13.30 -24.34 44.32
C THR A 5 -12.09 -23.41 44.10
N ASP A 6 -11.03 -23.55 44.90
CA ASP A 6 -9.89 -22.64 44.87
C ASP A 6 -8.94 -22.90 43.68
N THR A 7 -8.81 -24.14 43.24
CA THR A 7 -8.03 -24.52 42.04
C THR A 7 -8.71 -24.06 40.75
N TRP A 8 -10.03 -24.07 40.67
CA TRP A 8 -10.80 -23.53 39.54
C TRP A 8 -10.69 -22.01 39.45
N LEU A 9 -10.76 -21.30 40.59
CA LEU A 9 -10.60 -19.85 40.62
C LEU A 9 -9.21 -19.40 40.15
N GLY A 10 -8.15 -20.11 40.58
CA GLY A 10 -6.77 -19.84 40.17
C GLY A 10 -6.54 -20.03 38.67
N PHE A 11 -7.09 -21.09 38.09
CA PHE A 11 -6.95 -21.40 36.65
C PHE A 11 -7.65 -20.35 35.76
N PHE A 12 -8.84 -19.87 36.16
CA PHE A 12 -9.54 -18.79 35.47
C PHE A 12 -8.81 -17.44 35.57
N LYS A 13 -8.16 -17.16 36.71
CA LYS A 13 -7.40 -15.93 36.93
C LYS A 13 -6.14 -15.88 36.05
N VAL A 14 -5.42 -17.00 35.92
CA VAL A 14 -4.22 -17.11 35.08
C VAL A 14 -4.55 -17.01 33.59
N LYS A 15 -5.63 -17.64 33.12
CA LYS A 15 -6.13 -17.46 31.73
C LYS A 15 -6.50 -16.00 31.42
N LYS A 16 -7.19 -15.31 32.34
CA LYS A 16 -7.51 -13.89 32.16
C LYS A 16 -6.27 -13.00 32.12
N ILE A 17 -5.27 -13.25 32.96
CA ILE A 17 -4.01 -12.50 32.95
C ILE A 17 -3.22 -12.73 31.66
N LEU A 18 -3.14 -13.98 31.19
CA LEU A 18 -2.49 -14.30 29.91
C LEU A 18 -3.20 -13.65 28.71
N ILE A 19 -4.54 -13.59 28.72
CA ILE A 19 -5.32 -12.90 27.69
C ILE A 19 -5.08 -11.39 27.73
N ILE A 20 -5.01 -10.78 28.91
CA ILE A 20 -4.75 -9.34 29.05
C ILE A 20 -3.31 -9.01 28.61
N LEU A 21 -2.33 -9.84 28.99
CA LEU A 21 -0.95 -9.68 28.57
C LEU A 21 -0.80 -9.86 27.05
N SER A 22 -1.44 -10.86 26.45
CA SER A 22 -1.41 -11.06 24.99
C SER A 22 -2.11 -9.91 24.25
N PHE A 23 -3.24 -9.40 24.74
CA PHE A 23 -3.89 -8.21 24.19
C PHE A 23 -3.02 -6.96 24.30
N SER A 24 -2.33 -6.76 25.43
CA SER A 24 -1.43 -5.62 25.62
C SER A 24 -0.24 -5.64 24.67
N LEU A 25 0.35 -6.83 24.43
CA LEU A 25 1.45 -7.03 23.50
C LEU A 25 1.01 -6.79 22.04
N LEU A 26 -0.15 -7.32 21.63
CA LEU A 26 -0.70 -7.13 20.28
C LEU A 26 -1.16 -5.69 20.00
N ALA A 27 -1.67 -4.98 21.01
CA ALA A 27 -2.00 -3.56 20.88
C ALA A 27 -0.74 -2.70 20.71
N SER A 28 0.34 -3.04 21.43
CA SER A 28 1.60 -2.30 21.37
C SER A 28 2.31 -2.40 20.02
N SER A 29 2.24 -3.56 19.34
CA SER A 29 2.89 -3.78 18.05
C SER A 29 2.25 -2.96 16.92
N ASN A 30 0.92 -2.81 16.93
CA ASN A 30 0.20 -2.04 15.91
C ASN A 30 0.49 -0.54 16.03
N LEU A 31 0.47 0.01 17.25
CA LEU A 31 0.82 1.41 17.52
C LEU A 31 2.28 1.72 17.13
N PHE A 32 3.19 0.78 17.40
CA PHE A 32 4.60 0.93 17.02
C PHE A 32 4.80 0.97 15.50
N ALA A 33 4.15 0.08 14.75
CA ALA A 33 4.26 0.05 13.28
C ALA A 33 3.70 1.32 12.61
N GLU A 34 2.60 1.87 13.14
CA GLU A 34 2.04 3.14 12.67
C GLU A 34 2.98 4.32 12.98
N SER A 35 3.55 4.36 14.19
CA SER A 35 4.53 5.39 14.57
C SER A 35 5.78 5.36 13.68
N PHE A 36 6.24 4.17 13.29
CA PHE A 36 7.38 4.01 12.39
C PHE A 36 7.09 4.56 10.98
N LYS A 37 5.90 4.28 10.44
CA LYS A 37 5.47 4.82 9.13
C LYS A 37 5.36 6.34 9.16
N LEU A 38 4.78 6.91 10.22
CA LEU A 38 4.69 8.37 10.38
C LEU A 38 6.07 9.02 10.49
N ASN A 39 7.03 8.39 11.15
CA ASN A 39 8.40 8.91 11.20
C ASN A 39 9.07 8.93 9.83
N GLN A 40 8.89 7.88 9.02
CA GLN A 40 9.40 7.87 7.64
C GLN A 40 8.73 8.93 6.77
N PHE A 41 7.42 9.14 6.94
CA PHE A 41 6.69 10.21 6.26
C PHE A 41 7.23 11.59 6.64
N ASN A 42 7.45 11.87 7.92
CA ASN A 42 8.00 13.15 8.37
C ASN A 42 9.42 13.37 7.84
N LYS A 43 10.23 12.31 7.83
CA LYS A 43 11.56 12.33 7.23
C LYS A 43 11.49 12.68 5.74
N TRP A 44 10.59 12.03 4.98
CA TRP A 44 10.39 12.33 3.57
C TRP A 44 9.96 13.79 3.33
N LEU A 45 9.04 14.33 4.15
CA LEU A 45 8.67 15.75 4.10
C LEU A 45 9.91 16.65 4.26
N SER A 46 10.76 16.35 5.25
CA SER A 46 11.98 17.12 5.51
C SER A 46 13.00 17.03 4.39
N GLU A 47 13.24 15.84 3.84
CA GLU A 47 14.25 15.62 2.80
C GLU A 47 13.85 16.22 1.44
N ASN A 48 12.55 16.43 1.21
CA ASN A 48 12.02 16.98 -0.05
C ASN A 48 11.60 18.47 0.08
N GLY A 49 12.05 19.17 1.14
CA GLY A 49 11.86 20.60 1.29
C GLY A 49 10.45 21.03 1.72
N TYR A 50 9.61 20.10 2.18
CA TYR A 50 8.24 20.37 2.62
C TYR A 50 8.15 20.82 4.08
N HIS A 51 9.04 21.74 4.48
CA HIS A 51 9.19 22.20 5.86
C HIS A 51 7.93 22.89 6.40
N GLN A 52 7.09 23.46 5.54
CA GLN A 52 5.79 24.05 5.92
C GLN A 52 4.85 23.04 6.60
N TYR A 53 5.07 21.73 6.36
CA TYR A 53 4.29 20.66 6.97
C TYR A 53 4.92 20.08 8.23
N LEU A 54 6.04 20.65 8.70
CA LEU A 54 6.78 20.16 9.85
C LEU A 54 6.62 21.09 11.06
N THR A 55 6.61 20.47 12.24
CA THR A 55 6.82 21.13 13.52
C THR A 55 8.24 20.84 13.94
N GLU A 56 9.11 21.85 13.87
CA GLU A 56 10.50 21.72 14.28
C GLU A 56 10.58 21.59 15.81
N LYS A 57 11.06 20.44 16.27
CA LYS A 57 11.53 20.25 17.65
C LYS A 57 12.96 19.78 17.58
N GLU A 58 13.85 20.68 17.19
CA GLU A 58 15.26 20.38 17.22
C GLU A 58 15.68 20.16 18.69
N ASN A 59 16.15 18.94 19.00
CA ASN A 59 16.55 18.57 20.34
C ASN A 59 17.67 19.50 20.82
N PRO A 60 17.51 20.16 21.97
CA PRO A 60 18.54 21.07 22.52
C PRO A 60 19.92 20.43 22.62
N VAL A 61 19.98 19.11 22.90
CA VAL A 61 21.24 18.35 22.93
C VAL A 61 21.88 18.28 21.55
N CYS A 62 21.10 18.10 20.49
CA CYS A 62 21.61 18.05 19.12
C CYS A 62 22.15 19.40 18.63
N LYS A 63 21.64 20.52 19.19
CA LYS A 63 22.19 21.87 18.97
C LYS A 63 23.52 22.10 19.71
N ALA A 64 23.62 21.58 20.93
CA ALA A 64 24.75 21.81 21.82
C ALA A 64 25.95 20.88 21.53
N GLU A 65 25.68 19.66 21.07
CA GLU A 65 26.72 18.65 20.82
C GLU A 65 27.42 18.86 19.48
N LYS A 66 28.75 18.64 19.47
CA LYS A 66 29.54 18.70 18.23
C LYS A 66 29.02 17.65 17.24
N LYS A 67 28.72 18.07 16.01
CA LYS A 67 28.29 17.17 14.92
C LYS A 67 29.29 16.01 14.76
N TYR A 68 28.75 14.79 14.65
CA TYR A 68 29.50 13.53 14.59
C TYR A 68 30.21 13.08 15.88
N SER A 69 29.97 13.74 17.03
CA SER A 69 30.46 13.21 18.32
C SER A 69 29.71 11.94 18.70
N ASN A 70 30.31 11.13 19.58
CA ASN A 70 29.63 9.97 20.16
C ASN A 70 28.31 10.38 20.84
N MET A 71 28.29 11.54 21.51
CA MET A 71 27.10 12.05 22.18
C MET A 71 26.02 12.52 21.18
N TRP A 72 26.41 13.06 20.03
CA TRP A 72 25.51 13.43 18.95
C TRP A 72 24.81 12.20 18.35
N TYR A 73 25.55 11.13 18.05
CA TYR A 73 24.97 9.86 17.59
C TYR A 73 24.15 9.16 18.69
N TYR A 74 24.61 9.19 19.94
CA TYR A 74 23.89 8.60 21.07
C TYR A 74 22.49 9.21 21.23
N ASN A 75 22.38 10.52 21.05
CA ASN A 75 21.10 11.25 21.10
C ASN A 75 20.31 11.18 19.78
N LYS A 76 20.72 10.31 18.84
CA LYS A 76 20.07 10.10 17.54
C LYS A 76 19.92 11.37 16.71
N CYS A 77 20.87 12.30 16.84
CA CYS A 77 20.85 13.57 16.13
C CYS A 77 21.08 13.40 14.62
N ASP A 78 21.54 12.22 14.20
CA ASP A 78 21.61 11.76 12.81
C ASP A 78 20.24 11.41 12.20
N LYS A 79 19.22 11.24 13.04
CA LYS A 79 17.86 10.91 12.62
C LYS A 79 17.01 12.16 12.63
N PHE A 80 15.98 12.16 11.77
CA PHE A 80 14.99 13.23 11.79
C PHE A 80 14.28 13.28 13.16
N GLN A 81 14.26 14.46 13.78
CA GLN A 81 13.66 14.72 15.09
C GLN A 81 12.57 15.79 14.94
N GLY A 82 11.38 15.36 14.55
CA GLY A 82 10.24 16.24 14.37
C GLY A 82 8.94 15.48 14.17
N SER A 83 7.85 16.23 14.15
CA SER A 83 6.52 15.73 13.76
C SER A 83 5.97 16.60 12.64
N ASN A 84 5.05 16.08 11.84
CA ASN A 84 4.28 16.93 10.94
C ASN A 84 3.23 17.75 11.74
N ASN A 85 2.73 18.83 11.14
CA ASN A 85 1.61 19.63 11.63
C ASN A 85 0.28 19.29 10.93
N LEU A 86 0.22 18.14 10.24
CA LEU A 86 -0.91 17.72 9.42
C LEU A 86 -1.97 16.98 10.26
N ASN A 87 -3.24 17.21 9.97
CA ASN A 87 -4.36 16.52 10.61
C ASN A 87 -4.65 15.18 9.90
N ILE A 88 -3.73 14.22 10.08
CA ILE A 88 -3.79 12.90 9.44
C ILE A 88 -4.76 12.00 10.22
N LYS A 89 -5.80 11.51 9.55
CA LYS A 89 -6.83 10.64 10.12
C LYS A 89 -6.71 9.23 9.57
N ILE A 90 -5.97 8.39 10.27
CA ILE A 90 -5.81 6.97 9.93
C ILE A 90 -6.93 6.18 10.64
N LYS A 91 -8.03 5.91 9.93
CA LYS A 91 -9.14 5.09 10.46
C LYS A 91 -8.85 3.60 10.26
N ASN A 92 -7.99 3.03 11.11
CA ASN A 92 -7.66 1.60 11.06
C ASN A 92 -8.22 0.88 12.31
N LYS A 93 -9.50 0.49 12.27
CA LYS A 93 -10.04 -0.52 13.20
C LYS A 93 -10.15 -1.91 12.58
N GLU A 94 -9.95 -2.02 11.26
CA GLU A 94 -10.02 -3.29 10.53
C GLU A 94 -8.64 -3.67 10.00
N LEU A 95 -8.34 -4.96 10.05
CA LEU A 95 -7.04 -5.62 10.08
C LEU A 95 -6.21 -5.55 8.79
N SER A 96 -6.25 -4.46 8.03
CA SER A 96 -5.24 -4.16 7.01
C SER A 96 -4.89 -2.67 7.03
N GLY A 97 -3.78 -2.33 7.69
CA GLY A 97 -3.28 -0.96 7.79
C GLY A 97 -2.72 -0.41 6.47
N THR A 98 -3.23 -0.85 5.32
CA THR A 98 -2.69 -0.59 3.97
C THR A 98 -3.55 0.39 3.17
N ASN A 99 -4.88 0.38 3.28
CA ASN A 99 -5.72 1.11 2.32
C ASN A 99 -6.68 2.16 2.90
N ILE A 100 -7.03 3.15 2.07
CA ILE A 100 -8.13 4.09 2.35
C ILE A 100 -9.43 3.26 2.29
N ALA A 101 -10.25 3.31 3.34
CA ALA A 101 -11.52 2.58 3.36
C ALA A 101 -12.42 3.04 2.20
N TYR A 102 -13.07 2.09 1.50
CA TYR A 102 -13.81 2.33 0.25
C TYR A 102 -14.82 3.48 0.35
N GLN A 103 -15.57 3.57 1.45
CA GLN A 103 -16.59 4.61 1.67
C GLN A 103 -16.06 5.85 2.39
N SER A 104 -14.75 5.97 2.60
CA SER A 104 -14.17 7.10 3.32
C SER A 104 -13.95 8.31 2.41
N ASN A 105 -14.11 9.50 2.99
CA ASN A 105 -13.80 10.77 2.36
C ASN A 105 -12.70 11.46 3.17
N PRO A 106 -11.42 11.07 2.99
CA PRO A 106 -10.31 11.62 3.76
C PRO A 106 -10.10 13.12 3.46
N ASN A 107 -9.60 13.86 4.46
CA ASN A 107 -9.18 15.24 4.26
C ASN A 107 -7.87 15.30 3.44
N ARG A 108 -7.50 16.50 2.98
CA ARG A 108 -6.28 16.75 2.20
C ARG A 108 -5.03 16.18 2.90
N ASP A 109 -4.85 16.50 4.17
CA ASP A 109 -3.70 16.07 4.98
C ASP A 109 -3.54 14.54 5.03
N THR A 110 -4.65 13.82 5.16
CA THR A 110 -4.68 12.37 5.09
C THR A 110 -4.33 11.87 3.69
N LEU A 111 -4.83 12.53 2.64
CA LEU A 111 -4.48 12.19 1.26
C LEU A 111 -3.00 12.39 0.96
N ILE A 112 -2.34 13.42 1.52
CA ILE A 112 -0.89 13.62 1.39
C ILE A 112 -0.13 12.42 1.96
N TYR A 113 -0.51 11.98 3.17
CA TYR A 113 0.09 10.80 3.79
C TYR A 113 -0.09 9.53 2.94
N TYR A 114 -1.28 9.31 2.38
CA TYR A 114 -1.52 8.15 1.52
C TYR A 114 -0.79 8.25 0.17
N LEU A 115 -0.70 9.44 -0.44
CA LEU A 115 0.14 9.65 -1.63
C LEU A 115 1.58 9.25 -1.35
N TRP A 116 2.18 9.73 -0.26
CA TRP A 116 3.50 9.28 0.17
C TRP A 116 3.57 7.77 0.34
N LYS A 117 2.60 7.21 1.05
CA LYS A 117 2.57 5.78 1.35
C LYS A 117 2.60 4.93 0.09
N TYR A 118 1.91 5.33 -0.98
CA TYR A 118 1.83 4.57 -2.24
C TYR A 118 2.92 4.89 -3.24
N SER A 119 3.32 6.15 -3.38
CA SER A 119 4.22 6.60 -4.45
C SER A 119 5.67 6.79 -4.00
N TYR A 120 5.90 7.05 -2.70
CA TYR A 120 7.22 7.49 -2.21
C TYR A 120 7.80 6.63 -1.09
N ARG A 121 6.98 5.84 -0.40
CA ARG A 121 7.47 4.88 0.60
C ARG A 121 8.41 3.89 -0.06
N ASP A 122 9.61 3.74 0.49
CA ASP A 122 10.59 2.78 0.00
C ASP A 122 10.02 1.34 0.04
N ARG A 123 10.01 0.72 -1.14
CA ARG A 123 9.61 -0.66 -1.39
C ARG A 123 10.61 -1.36 -2.31
N SER A 124 11.82 -0.80 -2.46
CA SER A 124 12.86 -1.28 -3.38
C SER A 124 13.25 -2.75 -3.16
N ARG A 125 13.09 -3.27 -1.94
CA ARG A 125 13.30 -4.69 -1.63
C ARG A 125 12.33 -5.64 -2.33
N HIS A 126 11.14 -5.16 -2.69
CA HIS A 126 10.06 -5.97 -3.28
C HIS A 126 9.75 -5.58 -4.73
N LEU A 127 10.07 -4.34 -5.13
CA LEU A 127 9.76 -3.83 -6.46
C LEU A 127 10.98 -3.94 -7.38
N LYS A 128 10.76 -4.52 -8.57
CA LYS A 128 11.72 -4.49 -9.67
C LYS A 128 11.23 -3.52 -10.73
N GLU A 129 12.13 -2.67 -11.20
CA GLU A 129 11.86 -1.76 -12.32
C GLU A 129 12.35 -2.37 -13.62
N PHE A 130 11.46 -2.43 -14.61
CA PHE A 130 11.79 -2.79 -15.97
C PHE A 130 12.04 -1.50 -16.76
N LYS A 131 13.22 -1.37 -17.36
CA LYS A 131 13.51 -0.23 -18.22
C LYS A 131 12.77 -0.41 -19.55
N PRO A 132 12.13 0.64 -20.09
CA PRO A 132 11.54 0.57 -21.41
C PRO A 132 12.62 0.28 -22.46
N THR A 133 12.21 -0.38 -23.55
CA THR A 133 13.02 -0.44 -24.77
C THR A 133 12.80 0.86 -25.57
N ASN A 134 13.76 1.24 -26.42
CA ASN A 134 13.76 2.53 -27.12
C ASN A 134 12.67 2.68 -28.22
N ASN A 135 11.65 1.81 -28.26
CA ASN A 135 10.63 1.75 -29.30
C ASN A 135 9.24 2.14 -28.76
N SER A 136 9.15 3.13 -27.88
CA SER A 136 7.85 3.62 -27.39
C SER A 136 7.09 4.40 -28.48
N TYR A 137 5.77 4.34 -28.42
CA TYR A 137 4.91 5.22 -29.20
C TYR A 137 4.92 6.62 -28.57
N ASP A 138 5.26 7.62 -29.38
CA ASP A 138 5.20 9.03 -28.96
C ASP A 138 3.77 9.57 -29.11
N PHE A 139 3.16 9.94 -27.98
CA PHE A 139 1.83 10.53 -27.99
C PHE A 139 1.81 11.90 -28.67
N LYS A 140 0.77 12.14 -29.48
CA LYS A 140 0.44 13.47 -29.98
C LYS A 140 -0.43 14.19 -28.96
N PHE A 141 -0.20 15.50 -28.77
CA PHE A 141 -0.92 16.30 -27.79
C PHE A 141 -1.74 17.38 -28.49
N ASN A 142 -3.01 17.47 -28.14
CA ASN A 142 -3.94 18.50 -28.60
C ASN A 142 -4.81 18.92 -27.41
N LEU A 143 -4.14 19.52 -26.42
CA LEU A 143 -4.71 19.74 -25.09
C LEU A 143 -5.87 20.73 -25.12
N ILE A 144 -6.98 20.33 -24.50
CA ILE A 144 -8.17 21.16 -24.31
C ILE A 144 -8.37 21.47 -22.83
N GLU A 145 -9.02 22.60 -22.54
CA GLU A 145 -9.47 22.90 -21.17
C GLU A 145 -10.87 22.34 -20.94
N ASP A 146 -11.00 21.44 -19.97
CA ASP A 146 -12.30 20.95 -19.49
C ASP A 146 -12.61 21.51 -18.10
N LYS A 147 -13.61 22.39 -18.03
CA LYS A 147 -14.04 23.05 -16.77
C LYS A 147 -14.58 22.05 -15.74
N PHE A 148 -15.22 20.97 -16.16
CA PHE A 148 -15.73 19.95 -15.26
C PHE A 148 -14.56 19.17 -14.65
N ILE A 149 -13.59 18.75 -15.46
CA ILE A 149 -12.38 18.06 -14.99
C ILE A 149 -11.58 18.96 -14.04
N LYS A 150 -11.32 20.22 -14.41
CA LYS A 150 -10.66 21.19 -13.51
C LYS A 150 -11.33 21.29 -12.14
N LYS A 151 -12.67 21.29 -12.11
CA LYS A 151 -13.46 21.31 -10.87
C LYS A 151 -13.31 19.99 -10.09
N GLN A 152 -13.33 18.83 -10.76
CA GLN A 152 -13.12 17.55 -10.08
C GLN A 152 -11.70 17.44 -9.51
N MET A 153 -10.68 17.82 -10.28
CA MET A 153 -9.28 17.82 -9.88
C MET A 153 -9.03 18.68 -8.62
N LYS A 154 -9.74 19.81 -8.47
CA LYS A 154 -9.69 20.66 -7.27
C LYS A 154 -10.44 20.10 -6.06
N THR A 155 -11.43 19.23 -6.25
CA THR A 155 -12.37 18.81 -5.19
C THR A 155 -12.24 17.34 -4.76
N LYS A 156 -11.63 16.48 -5.59
CA LYS A 156 -11.50 15.04 -5.38
C LYS A 156 -10.04 14.63 -5.14
N GLY A 157 -9.82 13.44 -4.58
CA GLY A 157 -8.48 12.88 -4.35
C GLY A 157 -7.82 12.33 -5.63
N ILE A 158 -7.97 13.02 -6.76
CA ILE A 158 -7.40 12.60 -8.05
C ILE A 158 -5.95 13.09 -8.12
N LEU A 159 -5.03 12.18 -8.44
CA LEU A 159 -3.60 12.46 -8.56
C LEU A 159 -3.22 12.91 -9.97
N SER A 160 -3.73 12.21 -10.98
CA SER A 160 -3.50 12.47 -12.40
C SER A 160 -4.74 12.06 -13.18
N TYR A 161 -4.99 12.75 -14.29
CA TYR A 161 -6.03 12.42 -15.24
C TYR A 161 -5.50 12.59 -16.66
N LEU A 162 -5.62 11.52 -17.45
CA LEU A 162 -5.23 11.47 -18.85
C LEU A 162 -6.46 11.12 -19.68
N TYR A 163 -6.74 11.89 -20.74
CA TYR A 163 -7.78 11.59 -21.71
C TYR A 163 -7.15 11.46 -23.10
N TYR A 164 -7.26 10.27 -23.68
CA TYR A 164 -6.75 9.93 -25.00
C TYR A 164 -7.91 9.57 -25.91
N GLN A 165 -7.98 10.21 -27.08
CA GLN A 165 -9.01 10.00 -28.07
C GLN A 165 -8.42 10.21 -29.47
N ASP A 166 -8.80 9.35 -30.42
CA ASP A 166 -8.51 9.51 -31.85
C ASP A 166 -7.02 9.73 -32.20
N GLY A 167 -6.10 9.11 -31.45
CA GLY A 167 -4.67 9.25 -31.69
C GLY A 167 -3.99 10.37 -30.91
N GLU A 168 -4.75 11.14 -30.14
CA GLU A 168 -4.26 12.35 -29.45
C GLU A 168 -4.60 12.32 -27.96
N VAL A 169 -3.69 12.85 -27.15
CA VAL A 169 -3.94 13.19 -25.75
C VAL A 169 -4.59 14.57 -25.72
N LEU A 170 -5.84 14.59 -25.27
CA LEU A 170 -6.66 15.80 -25.17
C LEU A 170 -6.62 16.42 -23.77
N ILE A 171 -6.37 15.63 -22.73
CA ILE A 171 -6.19 16.12 -21.36
C ILE A 171 -5.04 15.34 -20.74
N ASP A 172 -4.09 16.06 -20.13
CA ASP A 172 -3.02 15.49 -19.31
C ASP A 172 -2.80 16.44 -18.12
N GLU A 173 -3.33 16.09 -16.97
CA GLU A 173 -3.32 16.97 -15.80
C GLU A 173 -2.96 16.23 -14.52
N PHE A 174 -2.01 16.80 -13.77
CA PHE A 174 -1.85 16.49 -12.36
C PHE A 174 -2.88 17.20 -11.49
N SER A 175 -3.04 16.67 -10.28
CA SER A 175 -3.74 17.37 -9.20
C SER A 175 -3.20 18.81 -9.08
N PRO A 176 -4.04 19.82 -8.80
CA PRO A 176 -3.58 21.19 -8.60
C PRO A 176 -2.62 21.30 -7.42
N LYS A 177 -1.69 22.27 -7.46
CA LYS A 177 -0.67 22.47 -6.41
C LYS A 177 -1.30 22.69 -5.03
N GLU A 178 -2.39 23.45 -4.98
CA GLU A 178 -3.16 23.69 -3.76
C GLU A 178 -3.82 22.41 -3.19
N ARG A 179 -3.80 21.29 -3.93
CA ARG A 179 -4.36 20.00 -3.53
C ARG A 179 -3.26 18.96 -3.29
N LEU A 180 -2.87 18.19 -4.31
CA LEU A 180 -1.82 17.17 -4.19
C LEU A 180 -0.67 17.39 -5.18
N GLY A 181 -0.80 18.36 -6.10
CA GLY A 181 0.15 18.59 -7.18
C GLY A 181 1.53 19.06 -6.76
N GLU A 182 1.65 19.68 -5.58
CA GLU A 182 2.96 20.10 -5.05
C GLU A 182 3.89 18.90 -4.75
N PHE A 183 3.31 17.70 -4.65
CA PHE A 183 4.01 16.45 -4.40
C PHE A 183 4.11 15.57 -5.65
N LEU A 184 3.78 16.07 -6.83
CA LEU A 184 3.74 15.28 -8.07
C LEU A 184 4.67 15.88 -9.11
N ASN A 185 5.29 15.00 -9.89
CA ASN A 185 6.11 15.31 -11.06
C ASN A 185 5.95 14.21 -12.12
N ASN A 186 6.58 14.40 -13.27
CA ASN A 186 6.47 13.49 -14.42
C ASN A 186 7.08 12.10 -14.12
N GLU A 187 7.94 12.02 -13.11
CA GLU A 187 8.60 10.79 -12.67
C GLU A 187 7.82 10.07 -11.56
N THR A 188 6.72 10.66 -11.06
CA THR A 188 5.94 10.08 -9.97
C THR A 188 5.24 8.81 -10.43
N LYS A 189 5.57 7.70 -9.78
CA LYS A 189 4.95 6.39 -10.03
C LYS A 189 3.70 6.22 -9.18
N PHE A 190 2.60 5.84 -9.80
CA PHE A 190 1.36 5.52 -9.10
C PHE A 190 1.20 4.02 -8.90
N TYR A 191 0.68 3.64 -7.73
CA TYR A 191 0.38 2.25 -7.44
C TYR A 191 -0.90 1.84 -8.16
N SER A 192 -0.77 1.01 -9.19
CA SER A 192 -1.84 0.62 -10.12
C SER A 192 -2.91 -0.31 -9.51
N MET A 193 -2.66 -0.86 -8.32
CA MET A 193 -3.56 -1.81 -7.66
C MET A 193 -3.96 -2.96 -8.62
N SER A 194 -5.24 -3.30 -8.69
CA SER A 194 -5.76 -4.37 -9.54
C SER A 194 -5.67 -4.07 -11.05
N MET A 195 -5.35 -2.84 -11.51
CA MET A 195 -5.11 -2.60 -12.94
C MET A 195 -3.95 -3.46 -13.47
N SER A 196 -3.01 -3.84 -12.60
CA SER A 196 -1.88 -4.72 -12.93
C SER A 196 -2.32 -6.10 -13.44
N LYS A 197 -3.53 -6.55 -13.07
CA LYS A 197 -4.11 -7.82 -13.57
C LYS A 197 -4.37 -7.74 -15.06
N SER A 198 -4.80 -6.59 -15.59
CA SER A 198 -5.01 -6.39 -17.02
C SER A 198 -3.70 -6.48 -17.80
N VAL A 199 -2.61 -5.92 -17.27
CA VAL A 199 -1.26 -6.07 -17.87
C VAL A 199 -0.81 -7.52 -17.85
N THR A 200 -1.09 -8.25 -16.76
CA THR A 200 -0.80 -9.69 -16.68
C THR A 200 -1.58 -10.46 -17.75
N SER A 201 -2.88 -10.21 -17.91
CA SER A 201 -3.69 -10.83 -18.95
C SER A 201 -3.19 -10.51 -20.36
N TYR A 202 -2.69 -9.30 -20.59
CA TYR A 202 -2.08 -8.92 -21.88
C TYR A 202 -0.83 -9.77 -22.18
N LEU A 203 0.04 -9.98 -21.18
CA LEU A 203 1.21 -10.85 -21.33
C LEU A 203 0.82 -12.31 -21.59
N VAL A 204 -0.21 -12.81 -20.89
CA VAL A 204 -0.75 -14.16 -21.12
C VAL A 204 -1.29 -14.30 -22.55
N GLY A 205 -1.99 -13.28 -23.05
CA GLY A 205 -2.46 -13.25 -24.44
C GLY A 205 -1.31 -13.36 -25.46
N HIS A 206 -0.21 -12.64 -25.24
CA HIS A 206 0.99 -12.78 -26.07
C HIS A 206 1.61 -14.17 -25.98
N ALA A 207 1.73 -14.75 -24.79
CA ALA A 207 2.24 -16.10 -24.62
C ALA A 207 1.40 -17.16 -25.36
N ILE A 208 0.09 -16.96 -25.44
CA ILE A 208 -0.80 -17.80 -26.26
C ILE A 208 -0.51 -17.59 -27.76
N CYS A 209 -0.44 -16.34 -28.22
CA CYS A 209 -0.16 -16.03 -29.63
C CYS A 209 1.20 -16.58 -30.11
N GLU A 210 2.21 -16.58 -29.24
CA GLU A 210 3.56 -17.09 -29.52
C GLU A 210 3.67 -18.61 -29.34
N GLY A 211 2.60 -19.29 -28.91
CA GLY A 211 2.56 -20.76 -28.78
C GLY A 211 3.24 -21.31 -27.53
N TYR A 212 3.58 -20.47 -26.54
CA TYR A 212 4.05 -20.94 -25.22
C TYR A 212 2.91 -21.53 -24.37
N ILE A 213 1.68 -21.12 -24.65
CA ILE A 213 0.46 -21.65 -24.02
C ILE A 213 -0.49 -22.06 -25.14
N ASP A 214 -0.94 -23.32 -25.12
CA ASP A 214 -1.77 -23.90 -26.20
C ASP A 214 -3.07 -23.14 -26.49
N GLY A 215 -3.57 -22.39 -25.51
CA GLY A 215 -4.75 -21.55 -25.65
C GLY A 215 -5.44 -21.28 -24.32
N VAL A 216 -6.60 -20.65 -24.37
CA VAL A 216 -7.40 -20.34 -23.17
C VAL A 216 -7.95 -21.59 -22.46
N ASP A 217 -8.05 -22.71 -23.17
CA ASP A 217 -8.46 -24.01 -22.61
C ASP A 217 -7.29 -24.82 -22.04
N ALA A 218 -6.05 -24.32 -22.12
CA ALA A 218 -4.89 -24.96 -21.51
C ALA A 218 -5.12 -25.20 -20.00
N ARG A 219 -4.60 -26.31 -19.48
CA ARG A 219 -4.77 -26.71 -18.09
C ARG A 219 -3.56 -26.31 -17.26
N VAL A 220 -3.80 -25.71 -16.11
CA VAL A 220 -2.75 -25.31 -15.16
C VAL A 220 -2.44 -26.52 -14.27
N ASN A 221 -1.59 -27.43 -14.75
CA ASN A 221 -1.23 -28.69 -14.07
C ASN A 221 0.26 -29.02 -14.11
N ASP A 222 1.07 -28.14 -14.70
CA ASP A 222 2.50 -28.25 -14.90
C ASP A 222 3.32 -27.70 -13.71
N TRP A 223 2.67 -27.03 -12.75
CA TRP A 223 3.33 -26.40 -11.61
C TRP A 223 3.24 -27.29 -10.35
N PRO A 224 4.36 -27.83 -9.83
CA PRO A 224 4.34 -28.73 -8.68
C PRO A 224 3.73 -28.12 -7.41
N ILE A 225 3.88 -26.80 -7.22
CA ILE A 225 3.42 -26.09 -6.02
C ILE A 225 1.89 -26.03 -5.88
N ILE A 226 1.16 -26.15 -6.98
CA ILE A 226 -0.32 -26.09 -6.98
C ILE A 226 -0.95 -27.48 -7.01
N LYS A 227 -0.15 -28.55 -7.05
CA LYS A 227 -0.66 -29.91 -7.12
C LYS A 227 -1.63 -30.17 -5.96
N ASP A 228 -2.75 -30.82 -6.27
CA ASP A 228 -3.81 -31.15 -5.32
C ASP A 228 -4.49 -29.93 -4.65
N SER A 229 -4.28 -28.71 -5.18
CA SER A 229 -5.01 -27.50 -4.77
C SER A 229 -6.27 -27.28 -5.61
N LEU A 230 -7.11 -26.31 -5.19
CA LEU A 230 -8.27 -25.86 -5.95
C LEU A 230 -7.92 -25.39 -7.38
N TYR A 231 -6.71 -24.84 -7.56
CA TYR A 231 -6.22 -24.31 -8.81
C TYR A 231 -5.61 -25.39 -9.73
N HIS A 232 -5.36 -26.59 -9.21
CA HIS A 232 -4.79 -27.70 -9.99
C HIS A 232 -5.73 -28.12 -11.12
N ASP A 233 -5.17 -28.29 -12.32
CA ASP A 233 -5.86 -28.80 -13.51
C ASP A 233 -7.06 -27.94 -13.96
N GLN A 234 -7.17 -26.71 -13.45
CA GLN A 234 -8.14 -25.72 -13.90
C GLN A 234 -7.79 -25.22 -15.30
N LYS A 235 -8.83 -24.93 -16.11
CA LYS A 235 -8.64 -24.26 -17.39
C LYS A 235 -8.18 -22.82 -17.18
N LEU A 236 -7.21 -22.36 -17.96
CA LEU A 236 -6.68 -20.99 -17.89
C LEU A 236 -7.78 -19.92 -17.99
N ILE A 237 -8.80 -20.14 -18.83
CA ILE A 237 -9.95 -19.23 -18.98
C ILE A 237 -10.71 -18.99 -17.68
N ASN A 238 -10.71 -19.94 -16.75
CA ASN A 238 -11.33 -19.76 -15.44
C ASN A 238 -10.54 -18.75 -14.59
N PHE A 239 -9.20 -18.75 -14.66
CA PHE A 239 -8.39 -17.74 -13.98
C PHE A 239 -8.59 -16.35 -14.59
N LEU A 240 -8.60 -16.27 -15.92
CA LEU A 240 -8.78 -15.00 -16.64
C LEU A 240 -10.14 -14.36 -16.34
N ASN A 241 -11.16 -15.17 -16.07
CA ASN A 241 -12.52 -14.72 -15.73
C ASN A 241 -12.82 -14.72 -14.23
N MET A 242 -11.82 -14.93 -13.35
CA MET A 242 -12.02 -15.00 -11.89
C MET A 242 -13.08 -16.04 -11.47
N ASN A 243 -13.13 -17.18 -12.18
CA ASN A 243 -14.14 -18.21 -12.05
C ASN A 243 -13.53 -19.58 -11.70
N THR A 244 -12.52 -19.60 -10.84
CA THR A 244 -11.87 -20.85 -10.38
C THR A 244 -12.56 -21.49 -9.17
N GLY A 245 -13.61 -20.85 -8.66
CA GLY A 245 -14.42 -21.35 -7.54
C GLY A 245 -13.89 -20.99 -6.14
N ASP A 246 -12.78 -20.26 -6.07
CA ASP A 246 -12.18 -19.76 -4.83
C ASP A 246 -13.05 -18.73 -4.12
N GLN A 247 -13.94 -18.05 -4.85
CA GLN A 247 -14.94 -17.15 -4.30
C GLN A 247 -15.78 -17.81 -3.20
N LYS A 248 -16.13 -19.10 -3.35
CA LYS A 248 -16.88 -19.85 -2.32
C LYS A 248 -16.15 -19.86 -0.98
N TYR A 249 -14.83 -20.01 -0.99
CA TYR A 249 -14.02 -20.08 0.23
C TYR A 249 -13.63 -18.69 0.74
N ILE A 250 -13.57 -17.69 -0.14
CA ILE A 250 -13.32 -16.29 0.23
C ILE A 250 -14.54 -15.70 0.96
N ASP A 251 -15.76 -15.99 0.50
CA ASP A 251 -17.01 -15.50 1.10
C ASP A 251 -17.48 -16.29 2.32
N GLU A 252 -16.90 -17.47 2.57
CA GLU A 252 -17.20 -18.31 3.76
C GLU A 252 -16.71 -17.65 5.07
N PHE A 253 -15.86 -16.63 5.01
CA PHE A 253 -15.47 -15.84 6.19
C PHE A 253 -16.53 -14.77 6.49
N LYS A 254 -17.22 -14.92 7.63
CA LYS A 254 -18.40 -14.13 8.07
C LYS A 254 -18.24 -12.60 8.13
N ASP A 255 -17.03 -12.07 7.98
CA ASP A 255 -16.73 -10.63 7.94
C ASP A 255 -16.43 -10.10 6.54
N GLY A 256 -16.54 -10.93 5.49
CA GLY A 256 -16.28 -10.53 4.10
C GLY A 256 -14.80 -10.18 3.83
N THR A 257 -13.92 -10.43 4.79
CA THR A 257 -12.49 -10.24 4.61
C THR A 257 -11.84 -11.59 4.32
N SER A 258 -11.38 -11.77 3.08
CA SER A 258 -10.25 -12.65 2.91
C SER A 258 -9.12 -12.08 3.80
N LYS A 259 -8.52 -12.91 4.66
CA LYS A 259 -7.33 -12.52 5.43
C LYS A 259 -6.15 -12.09 4.56
N LEU A 260 -6.31 -12.08 3.22
CA LEU A 260 -5.37 -11.60 2.20
C LEU A 260 -4.94 -10.15 2.40
N GLY A 261 -5.76 -9.30 3.04
CA GLY A 261 -5.35 -7.92 3.38
C GLY A 261 -4.11 -7.85 4.28
N ALA A 262 -3.84 -8.89 5.09
CA ALA A 262 -2.63 -9.00 5.91
C ALA A 262 -1.40 -9.47 5.10
N TYR A 263 -1.60 -9.93 3.87
CA TYR A 263 -0.56 -10.42 2.96
C TYR A 263 -0.24 -9.45 1.82
N GLU A 264 -0.97 -8.33 1.69
CA GLU A 264 -0.54 -7.23 0.81
C GLU A 264 0.88 -6.79 1.18
N ASP A 265 1.75 -6.65 0.18
CA ASP A 265 3.20 -6.37 0.32
C ASP A 265 4.07 -7.53 0.89
N ARG A 266 3.55 -8.75 1.03
CA ARG A 266 4.36 -9.94 1.42
C ARG A 266 4.80 -10.73 0.20
N ASP A 267 6.04 -11.20 0.19
CA ASP A 267 6.50 -12.10 -0.85
C ASP A 267 5.86 -13.49 -0.72
N ILE A 268 5.96 -14.27 -1.79
CA ILE A 268 5.39 -15.62 -1.86
C ILE A 268 6.00 -16.54 -0.80
N GLU A 269 7.29 -16.38 -0.51
CA GLU A 269 7.99 -17.18 0.51
C GLU A 269 7.41 -16.94 1.92
N THR A 270 7.08 -15.69 2.23
CA THR A 270 6.49 -15.28 3.52
C THR A 270 4.99 -15.60 3.61
N THR A 271 4.34 -15.86 2.48
CA THR A 271 2.93 -16.27 2.42
C THR A 271 2.77 -17.80 2.50
N MET A 272 3.79 -18.54 2.06
CA MET A 272 3.83 -20.00 2.05
C MET A 272 4.41 -20.63 3.34
N ARG A 273 4.89 -19.81 4.30
CA ARG A 273 5.33 -20.24 5.63
C ARG A 273 4.19 -20.21 6.64
#